data_AF-A0A2M7ALJ6-F1
#
_entry.id   AF-A0A2M7ALJ6-F1
#
_cell.length_a   1.000
_cell.length_b   1.000
_cell.length_c   1.000
_cell.angle_alpha   90.00
_cell.angle_beta   90.00
_cell.angle_gamma   90.00
#
_symmetry.space_group_name_H-M   'P 1'
#
loop_
_entity.id
_entity.type
_entity.pdbx_description
1 polymer ?
#
loop_
_entity_poly.entity_id
_entity_poly.type
_entity_poly.pdbx_seq_one_letter_code
_entity_poly.pdbx_strand_id
1 'polypeptide(L)'
;IREAQEKHVLFYMKDLQMQSLVEKFNFAGRIVEFEGDYLHISDANLGGLKSDMYVERKADLKTSVSEDGTITNELTITYTNTGSYDGWLNAPTRDYVRIYVPQGSKLISSEGGLRTVGVFEDLGKTVFDNFTQTYPVGLGKPNSQVIKFVYEVPFKLKKSGLLAQKEYKLLIQKQAGLIGPEYNIDFNGEIRNLKLETDQELSFKITP
;
A
#
# COMPACT_ATOMS: atom_id res chain seq x y z
N ILE A 1 -22.28 -5.83 8.11
CA ILE A 1 -21.50 -4.61 8.44
C ILE A 1 -20.01 -4.87 8.29
N ARG A 2 -19.44 -5.91 8.91
CA ARG A 2 -18.02 -6.27 8.78
C ARG A 2 -17.51 -6.32 7.34
N GLU A 3 -18.17 -7.09 6.46
CA GLU A 3 -17.76 -7.19 5.04
C GLU A 3 -17.72 -5.84 4.30
N ALA A 4 -18.55 -4.88 4.70
CA ALA A 4 -18.52 -3.53 4.14
C ALA A 4 -17.40 -2.68 4.73
N GLN A 5 -17.14 -2.79 6.04
CA GLN A 5 -16.04 -2.10 6.73
C GLN A 5 -14.66 -2.57 6.25
N GLU A 6 -14.52 -3.88 6.05
CA GLU A 6 -13.31 -4.51 5.52
C GLU A 6 -13.21 -4.38 3.98
N LYS A 7 -14.17 -3.71 3.34
CA LYS A 7 -14.22 -3.48 1.89
C LYS A 7 -14.21 -4.77 1.06
N HIS A 8 -14.79 -5.84 1.59
CA HIS A 8 -15.10 -7.05 0.81
C HIS A 8 -16.36 -6.86 -0.06
N VAL A 9 -17.24 -5.94 0.34
CA VAL A 9 -18.37 -5.46 -0.46
C VAL A 9 -18.34 -3.93 -0.51
N LEU A 10 -18.35 -3.37 -1.71
CA LEU A 10 -18.45 -1.93 -1.94
C LEU A 10 -19.86 -1.56 -2.41
N PHE A 11 -20.28 -0.36 -2.07
CA PHE A 11 -21.60 0.16 -2.43
C PHE A 11 -21.48 1.43 -3.26
N TYR A 12 -22.34 1.54 -4.27
CA TYR A 12 -22.53 2.74 -5.06
C TYR A 12 -24.03 3.03 -5.15
N MET A 13 -24.41 4.26 -4.86
CA MET A 13 -25.79 4.73 -4.87
C MET A 13 -25.96 5.81 -5.93
N LYS A 14 -27.03 5.71 -6.72
CA LYS A 14 -27.40 6.75 -7.69
C LYS A 14 -27.95 8.00 -7.00
N ASP A 15 -28.64 7.81 -5.88
CA ASP A 15 -29.12 8.91 -5.06
C ASP A 15 -27.93 9.54 -4.31
N LEU A 16 -27.80 10.86 -4.42
CA LEU A 16 -26.64 11.58 -3.88
C LEU A 16 -26.59 11.56 -2.36
N GLN A 17 -27.74 11.64 -1.68
CA GLN A 17 -27.78 11.62 -0.21
C GLN A 17 -27.35 10.25 0.32
N MET A 18 -27.83 9.18 -0.32
CA MET A 18 -27.42 7.82 0.00
C MET A 18 -25.95 7.56 -0.35
N GLN A 19 -25.44 8.10 -1.46
CA GLN A 19 -24.02 7.98 -1.81
C GLN A 19 -23.13 8.65 -0.77
N SER A 20 -23.49 9.86 -0.34
CA SER A 20 -22.77 10.56 0.74
C SER A 20 -22.80 9.78 2.05
N LEU A 21 -23.89 9.08 2.36
CA LEU A 21 -23.97 8.23 3.55
C LEU A 21 -23.02 7.02 3.45
N VAL A 22 -23.02 6.33 2.31
CA VAL A 22 -22.13 5.19 2.04
C VAL A 22 -20.67 5.61 2.08
N GLU A 23 -20.32 6.78 1.53
CA GLU A 23 -18.99 7.36 1.58
C GLU A 23 -18.58 7.74 3.00
N LYS A 24 -19.50 8.34 3.78
CA LYS A 24 -19.26 8.67 5.20
C LYS A 24 -18.92 7.45 6.05
N PHE A 25 -19.50 6.29 5.74
CA PHE A 25 -19.16 5.02 6.40
C PHE A 25 -17.96 4.29 5.75
N ASN A 26 -17.30 4.89 4.76
CA ASN A 26 -16.17 4.31 4.01
C ASN A 26 -16.52 3.00 3.27
N PHE A 27 -17.79 2.81 2.90
CA PHE A 27 -18.27 1.62 2.19
C PHE A 27 -18.22 1.76 0.67
N ALA A 28 -17.84 2.94 0.15
CA ALA A 28 -17.70 3.20 -1.28
C ALA A 28 -16.31 2.86 -1.84
N GLY A 29 -15.31 2.60 -0.97
CA GLY A 29 -13.95 2.28 -1.41
C GLY A 29 -13.22 3.43 -2.12
N ARG A 30 -13.53 4.68 -1.76
CA ARG A 30 -12.86 5.87 -2.31
C ARG A 30 -11.41 5.95 -1.84
N ILE A 31 -10.51 6.39 -2.73
CA ILE A 31 -9.25 7.00 -2.30
C ILE A 31 -9.60 8.28 -1.54
N VAL A 32 -9.06 8.41 -0.33
CA VAL A 32 -9.36 9.56 0.55
C VAL A 32 -8.22 10.57 0.54
N GLU A 33 -8.56 11.81 0.86
CA GLU A 33 -7.56 12.80 1.25
C GLU A 33 -7.13 12.55 2.70
N PHE A 34 -5.88 12.86 3.00
CA PHE A 34 -5.33 12.70 4.33
C PHE A 34 -4.24 13.75 4.56
N GLU A 35 -4.33 14.47 5.68
CA GLU A 35 -3.31 15.42 6.11
C GLU A 35 -2.20 14.68 6.86
N GLY A 36 -1.23 14.17 6.12
CA GLY A 36 -0.11 13.40 6.65
C GLY A 36 0.51 12.52 5.57
N ASP A 37 1.23 11.50 6.00
CA ASP A 37 1.71 10.48 5.07
C ASP A 37 0.60 9.50 4.71
N TYR A 38 0.70 8.91 3.52
CA TYR A 38 -0.34 8.09 2.95
C TYR A 38 0.26 6.91 2.20
N LEU A 39 -0.29 5.72 2.42
CA LEU A 39 0.06 4.53 1.67
C LEU A 39 -1.19 3.78 1.24
N HIS A 40 -1.31 3.54 -0.05
CA HIS A 40 -2.25 2.57 -0.60
C HIS A 40 -1.58 1.75 -1.70
N ILE A 41 -1.58 0.43 -1.53
CA ILE A 41 -1.07 -0.51 -2.52
C ILE A 41 -2.28 -1.15 -3.22
N SER A 42 -2.36 -0.97 -4.53
CA SER A 42 -3.42 -1.48 -5.39
C SER A 42 -2.85 -2.47 -6.40
N ASP A 43 -3.15 -3.74 -6.19
CA ASP A 43 -2.80 -4.83 -7.10
C ASP A 43 -3.96 -5.13 -8.06
N ALA A 44 -3.62 -5.44 -9.31
CA ALA A 44 -4.53 -6.02 -10.29
C ALA A 44 -3.90 -7.27 -10.90
N ASN A 45 -4.57 -8.41 -10.74
CA ASN A 45 -4.14 -9.67 -11.36
C ASN A 45 -4.37 -9.63 -12.87
N LEU A 46 -3.30 -9.80 -13.63
CA LEU A 46 -3.32 -9.88 -15.09
C LEU A 46 -2.86 -11.25 -15.62
N GLY A 47 -2.82 -12.27 -14.76
CA GLY A 47 -2.48 -13.66 -15.11
C GLY A 47 -3.65 -14.47 -15.66
N GLY A 48 -4.89 -13.97 -15.55
CA GLY A 48 -6.10 -14.57 -16.12
C GLY A 48 -6.64 -15.81 -15.39
N LEU A 49 -5.89 -16.36 -14.43
CA LEU A 49 -6.29 -17.48 -13.57
C LEU A 49 -6.57 -17.00 -12.14
N LYS A 50 -6.90 -17.94 -11.24
CA LYS A 50 -7.17 -17.67 -9.82
C LYS A 50 -5.93 -17.75 -8.93
N SER A 51 -4.73 -17.66 -9.52
CA SER A 51 -3.45 -17.73 -8.80
C SER A 51 -3.37 -16.74 -7.65
N ASP A 52 -4.03 -15.58 -7.77
CA ASP A 52 -4.07 -14.54 -6.74
C ASP A 52 -4.51 -15.04 -5.36
N MET A 53 -5.41 -16.03 -5.34
CA MET A 53 -5.92 -16.64 -4.11
C MET A 53 -4.82 -17.34 -3.28
N TYR A 54 -3.70 -17.67 -3.92
CA TYR A 54 -2.55 -18.32 -3.30
C TYR A 54 -1.40 -17.36 -3.03
N VAL A 55 -1.53 -16.08 -3.39
CA VAL A 55 -0.47 -15.07 -3.24
C VAL A 55 -0.64 -14.33 -1.92
N GLU A 56 0.25 -14.63 -0.98
CA GLU A 56 0.42 -13.88 0.25
C GLU A 56 1.20 -12.59 -0.04
N ARG A 57 0.81 -11.52 0.65
CA ARG A 57 1.38 -10.18 0.48
C ARG A 57 1.79 -9.61 1.82
N LYS A 58 3.00 -9.07 1.84
CA LYS A 58 3.55 -8.36 2.98
C LYS A 58 4.17 -7.05 2.53
N ALA A 59 3.89 -5.97 3.26
CA ALA A 59 4.50 -4.67 3.04
C ALA A 59 5.30 -4.24 4.27
N ASP A 60 6.59 -3.97 4.09
CA ASP A 60 7.46 -3.39 5.10
C ASP A 60 7.73 -1.93 4.69
N LEU A 61 7.25 -0.97 5.47
CA LEU A 61 7.49 0.46 5.27
C LEU A 61 8.42 0.97 6.36
N LYS A 62 9.60 1.42 5.97
CA LYS A 62 10.53 2.11 6.86
C LYS A 62 10.56 3.60 6.53
N THR A 63 10.23 4.43 7.50
CA THR A 63 10.24 5.89 7.41
C THR A 63 11.40 6.43 8.24
N SER A 64 12.27 7.19 7.57
CA SER A 64 13.39 7.91 8.19
C SER A 64 13.20 9.41 8.04
N VAL A 65 13.54 10.16 9.09
CA VAL A 65 13.43 11.62 9.08
C VAL A 65 14.78 12.27 9.33
N SER A 66 15.31 12.95 8.32
CA SER A 66 16.58 13.68 8.37
C SER A 66 16.56 14.85 9.35
N GLU A 67 17.73 15.45 9.60
CA GLU A 67 17.88 16.61 10.49
C GLU A 67 17.09 17.83 9.99
N ASP A 68 17.04 18.03 8.68
CA ASP A 68 16.31 19.12 8.04
C ASP A 68 14.79 18.88 7.95
N GLY A 69 14.32 17.75 8.48
CA GLY A 69 12.92 17.34 8.47
C GLY A 69 12.47 16.60 7.20
N THR A 70 13.36 16.37 6.23
CA THR A 70 13.03 15.57 5.05
C THR A 70 12.67 14.14 5.47
N ILE A 71 11.59 13.61 4.90
CA ILE A 71 11.06 12.29 5.21
C ILE A 71 11.28 11.39 3.99
N THR A 72 12.00 10.29 4.20
CA THR A 72 12.27 9.28 3.19
C THR A 72 11.62 7.97 3.61
N ASN A 73 10.83 7.41 2.71
CA ASN A 73 10.18 6.12 2.87
C ASN A 73 10.88 5.08 2.01
N GLU A 74 11.25 3.96 2.64
CA GLU A 74 11.69 2.73 1.99
C GLU A 74 10.56 1.71 2.12
N LEU A 75 9.84 1.47 1.03
CA LEU A 75 8.75 0.51 0.95
C LEU A 75 9.23 -0.77 0.26
N THR A 76 9.13 -1.89 0.95
CA THR A 76 9.39 -3.23 0.42
C THR A 76 8.08 -4.01 0.39
N ILE A 77 7.72 -4.55 -0.78
CA ILE A 77 6.53 -5.40 -0.94
C ILE A 77 7.01 -6.79 -1.34
N THR A 78 6.60 -7.79 -0.57
CA THR A 78 6.89 -9.20 -0.83
C THR A 78 5.62 -9.91 -1.24
N TYR A 79 5.67 -10.57 -2.40
CA TYR A 79 4.61 -11.42 -2.92
C TYR A 79 5.09 -12.87 -2.87
N THR A 80 4.33 -13.77 -2.26
CA THR A 80 4.69 -15.19 -2.16
C THR A 80 3.52 -16.06 -2.59
N ASN A 81 3.67 -16.82 -3.67
CA ASN A 81 2.68 -17.81 -4.07
C ASN A 81 2.92 -19.11 -3.28
N THR A 82 2.04 -19.41 -2.33
CA THR A 82 2.16 -20.59 -1.45
C THR A 82 1.48 -21.83 -2.03
N GLY A 83 0.71 -21.69 -3.11
CA GLY A 83 0.01 -22.79 -3.76
C GLY A 83 0.92 -23.60 -4.69
N SER A 84 0.60 -24.89 -4.83
CA SER A 84 1.23 -25.75 -5.83
C SER A 84 0.77 -25.39 -7.24
N TYR A 85 1.63 -25.64 -8.23
CA TYR A 85 1.24 -25.58 -9.64
C TYR A 85 0.24 -26.67 -9.99
N ASP A 86 -0.88 -26.30 -10.61
CA ASP A 86 -1.86 -27.25 -11.16
C ASP A 86 -2.20 -26.99 -12.63
N GLY A 87 -1.74 -25.87 -13.21
CA GLY A 87 -2.03 -25.48 -14.60
C GLY A 87 -3.48 -25.08 -14.86
N TRP A 88 -4.33 -25.03 -13.83
CA TRP A 88 -5.74 -24.64 -13.91
C TRP A 88 -6.02 -23.45 -12.99
N LEU A 89 -6.02 -23.64 -11.67
CA LEU A 89 -6.32 -22.55 -10.73
C LEU A 89 -5.06 -21.73 -10.46
N ASN A 90 -3.91 -22.39 -10.36
CA ASN A 90 -2.65 -21.78 -9.99
C ASN A 90 -1.55 -22.05 -11.03
N ALA A 91 -1.15 -20.97 -11.71
CA ALA A 91 -0.03 -20.91 -12.64
C ALA A 91 0.78 -19.63 -12.39
N PRO A 92 1.95 -19.44 -13.05
CA PRO A 92 2.69 -18.19 -12.96
C PRO A 92 1.78 -16.98 -13.24
N THR A 93 1.74 -16.03 -12.31
CA THR A 93 0.85 -14.87 -12.41
C THR A 93 1.65 -13.59 -12.47
N ARG A 94 1.17 -12.64 -13.27
CA ARG A 94 1.71 -11.29 -13.35
C ARG A 94 0.70 -10.35 -12.72
N ASP A 95 1.15 -9.56 -11.75
CA ASP A 95 0.34 -8.54 -11.11
C ASP A 95 0.83 -7.16 -11.52
N TYR A 96 -0.11 -6.27 -11.79
CA TYR A 96 0.13 -4.84 -11.94
C TYR A 96 -0.09 -4.17 -10.59
N VAL A 97 0.96 -3.56 -10.05
CA VAL A 97 0.93 -2.89 -8.76
C VAL A 97 0.99 -1.38 -8.97
N ARG A 98 0.15 -0.66 -8.24
CA ARG A 98 0.17 0.81 -8.13
C ARG A 98 0.27 1.19 -6.66
N ILE A 99 1.23 2.04 -6.34
CA ILE A 99 1.52 2.52 -4.99
C ILE A 99 1.15 3.99 -4.97
N TYR A 100 0.06 4.32 -4.26
CA TYR A 100 -0.41 5.68 -4.09
C TYR A 100 0.19 6.24 -2.80
N VAL A 101 0.85 7.39 -2.94
CA VAL A 101 1.54 8.12 -1.87
C VAL A 101 1.12 9.59 -1.92
N PRO A 102 1.49 10.44 -0.94
CA PRO A 102 1.09 11.85 -0.95
C PRO A 102 1.45 12.54 -2.28
N GLN A 103 0.54 13.38 -2.78
CA GLN A 103 0.74 14.08 -4.04
C GLN A 103 1.99 14.96 -4.02
N GLY A 104 2.85 14.81 -5.02
CA GLY A 104 4.14 15.50 -5.10
C GLY A 104 5.31 14.72 -4.50
N SER A 105 5.09 13.50 -4.02
CA SER A 105 6.17 12.59 -3.61
C SER A 105 7.10 12.31 -4.79
N LYS A 106 8.39 12.13 -4.50
CA LYS A 106 9.45 11.95 -5.51
C LYS A 106 10.10 10.58 -5.36
N LEU A 107 10.04 9.78 -6.42
CA LEU A 107 10.75 8.51 -6.48
C LEU A 107 12.26 8.76 -6.51
N ILE A 108 13.01 8.16 -5.58
CA ILE A 108 14.47 8.18 -5.55
C ILE A 108 15.01 6.95 -6.28
N SER A 109 14.52 5.76 -5.94
CA SER A 109 14.96 4.51 -6.55
C SER A 109 13.89 3.43 -6.47
N SER A 110 14.05 2.40 -7.30
CA SER A 110 13.18 1.23 -7.31
C SER A 110 13.92 -0.01 -7.78
N GLU A 111 13.58 -1.18 -7.24
CA GLU A 111 14.18 -2.46 -7.62
C GLU A 111 13.15 -3.61 -7.62
N GLY A 112 13.51 -4.71 -8.29
CA GLY A 112 12.76 -5.98 -8.27
C GLY A 112 11.53 -6.05 -9.19
N GLY A 113 11.03 -4.91 -9.67
CA GLY A 113 9.93 -4.88 -10.65
C GLY A 113 10.34 -5.35 -12.06
N LEU A 114 9.37 -5.73 -12.87
CA LEU A 114 9.60 -6.23 -14.24
C LEU A 114 9.80 -5.12 -15.28
N ARG A 115 9.57 -3.87 -14.91
CA ARG A 115 9.79 -2.71 -15.80
C ARG A 115 10.31 -1.50 -15.03
N THR A 116 10.73 -0.48 -15.78
CA THR A 116 10.95 0.86 -15.25
C THR A 116 9.65 1.37 -14.62
N VAL A 117 9.76 1.95 -13.42
CA VAL A 117 8.61 2.47 -12.69
C VAL A 117 7.97 3.64 -13.46
N GLY A 118 6.66 3.57 -13.68
CA GLY A 118 5.88 4.71 -14.10
C GLY A 118 5.59 5.62 -12.90
N VAL A 119 5.73 6.93 -13.10
CA VAL A 119 5.40 7.95 -12.09
C VAL A 119 4.39 8.91 -12.69
N PHE A 120 3.20 9.02 -12.10
CA PHE A 120 2.13 9.88 -12.57
C PHE A 120 1.20 10.30 -11.42
N GLU A 121 0.27 11.21 -11.69
CA GLU A 121 -0.77 11.59 -10.73
C GLU A 121 -2.08 10.88 -11.05
N ASP A 122 -2.73 10.36 -10.01
CA ASP A 122 -4.09 9.81 -10.10
C ASP A 122 -4.80 9.99 -8.76
N LEU A 123 -6.09 10.28 -8.78
CA LEU A 123 -6.95 10.43 -7.58
C LEU A 123 -6.35 11.34 -6.47
N GLY A 124 -5.66 12.43 -6.86
CA GLY A 124 -5.03 13.37 -5.92
C GLY A 124 -3.85 12.77 -5.15
N LYS A 125 -3.11 11.85 -5.78
CA LYS A 125 -1.94 11.16 -5.23
C LYS A 125 -0.85 11.07 -6.29
N THR A 126 0.40 10.95 -5.85
CA THR A 126 1.46 10.44 -6.73
C THR A 126 1.36 8.92 -6.76
N VAL A 127 1.46 8.33 -7.95
CA VAL A 127 1.42 6.88 -8.16
C VAL A 127 2.75 6.40 -8.70
N PHE A 128 3.32 5.39 -8.04
CA PHE A 128 4.41 4.59 -8.57
C PHE A 128 3.85 3.25 -9.03
N ASP A 129 4.08 2.89 -10.30
CA ASP A 129 3.58 1.63 -10.83
C ASP A 129 4.69 0.67 -11.27
N ASN A 130 4.38 -0.62 -11.23
CA ASN A 130 5.24 -1.65 -11.79
C ASN A 130 4.46 -2.94 -12.06
N PHE A 131 5.14 -3.94 -12.62
CA PHE A 131 4.66 -5.30 -12.63
C PHE A 131 5.54 -6.18 -11.74
N THR A 132 4.92 -7.18 -11.13
CA THR A 132 5.58 -8.28 -10.44
C THR A 132 5.15 -9.61 -11.06
N GLN A 133 5.94 -10.66 -10.85
CA GLN A 133 5.58 -12.01 -11.27
C GLN A 133 5.94 -13.02 -10.18
N THR A 134 4.96 -13.83 -9.80
CA THR A 134 5.15 -14.93 -8.86
C THR A 134 4.94 -16.26 -9.56
N TYR A 135 5.62 -17.29 -9.05
CA TYR A 135 5.53 -18.66 -9.57
C TYR A 135 4.96 -19.56 -8.48
N PRO A 136 4.05 -20.49 -8.81
CA PRO A 136 3.62 -21.52 -7.87
C PRO A 136 4.76 -22.41 -7.39
N VAL A 137 4.56 -23.06 -6.24
CA VAL A 137 5.45 -24.10 -5.72
C VAL A 137 5.50 -25.28 -6.70
N GLY A 138 6.69 -25.84 -6.90
CA GLY A 138 6.90 -27.03 -7.73
C GLY A 138 7.31 -26.79 -9.19
N LEU A 139 7.46 -25.53 -9.63
CA LEU A 139 7.93 -25.20 -10.99
C LEU A 139 9.45 -24.98 -11.11
N GLY A 140 10.23 -25.24 -10.05
CA GLY A 140 11.69 -25.04 -10.06
C GLY A 140 12.11 -23.57 -10.16
N LYS A 141 11.20 -22.63 -9.91
CA LYS A 141 11.46 -21.18 -9.84
C LYS A 141 11.12 -20.67 -8.43
N PRO A 142 11.77 -19.58 -7.96
CA PRO A 142 11.38 -18.94 -6.70
C PRO A 142 9.90 -18.56 -6.72
N ASN A 143 9.18 -18.94 -5.68
CA ASN A 143 7.76 -18.63 -5.53
C ASN A 143 7.50 -17.28 -4.85
N SER A 144 8.58 -16.60 -4.45
CA SER A 144 8.55 -15.27 -3.83
C SER A 144 9.23 -14.24 -4.72
N GLN A 145 8.63 -13.05 -4.82
CA GLN A 145 9.15 -11.89 -5.52
C GLN A 145 9.06 -10.67 -4.62
N VAL A 146 10.16 -9.90 -4.57
CA VAL A 146 10.25 -8.66 -3.79
C VAL A 146 10.38 -7.49 -4.75
N ILE A 147 9.63 -6.42 -4.49
CA ILE A 147 9.80 -5.13 -5.14
C ILE A 147 10.04 -4.07 -4.07
N LYS A 148 10.93 -3.11 -4.36
CA LYS A 148 11.22 -2.00 -3.42
C LYS A 148 11.15 -0.66 -4.09
N PHE A 149 10.74 0.34 -3.32
CA PHE A 149 10.62 1.73 -3.72
C PHE A 149 11.19 2.60 -2.60
N VAL A 150 12.08 3.51 -2.96
CA VAL A 150 12.57 4.56 -2.06
C VAL A 150 12.07 5.88 -2.60
N TYR A 151 11.40 6.66 -1.76
CA TYR A 151 10.79 7.93 -2.17
C TYR A 151 10.76 8.96 -1.04
N GLU A 152 10.76 10.23 -1.41
CA GLU A 152 10.55 11.35 -0.50
C GLU A 152 9.09 11.82 -0.58
N VAL A 153 8.50 12.12 0.57
CA VAL A 153 7.16 12.72 0.64
C VAL A 153 7.27 14.26 0.46
N PRO A 154 6.20 14.96 0.04
CA PRO A 154 6.26 16.36 -0.41
C PRO A 154 6.32 17.38 0.73
N PHE A 155 6.32 16.93 1.99
CA PHE A 155 6.32 17.77 3.17
C PHE A 155 7.47 17.39 4.11
N LYS A 156 7.86 18.34 4.96
CA LYS A 156 8.91 18.14 5.96
C LYS A 156 8.33 18.08 7.37
N LEU A 157 8.93 17.25 8.20
CA LEU A 157 8.63 17.17 9.61
C LEU A 157 9.32 18.31 10.37
N LYS A 158 8.55 19.13 11.09
CA LYS A 158 9.11 20.17 11.96
C LYS A 158 9.33 19.60 13.35
N LYS A 159 10.58 19.29 13.71
CA LYS A 159 10.93 18.70 15.01
C LYS A 159 11.07 19.73 16.14
N SER A 160 11.31 21.01 15.81
CA SER A 160 11.57 22.07 16.80
C SER A 160 10.91 23.40 16.44
N GLY A 161 10.83 24.31 17.42
CA GLY A 161 10.23 25.64 17.28
C GLY A 161 8.72 25.67 17.56
N LEU A 162 8.10 26.84 17.40
CA LEU A 162 6.69 27.09 17.71
C LEU A 162 5.69 26.26 16.87
N LEU A 163 6.14 25.76 15.71
CA LEU A 163 5.35 24.94 14.79
C LEU A 163 5.80 23.47 14.80
N ALA A 164 6.49 23.04 15.87
CA ALA A 164 6.92 21.66 16.00
C ALA A 164 5.71 20.72 16.03
N GLN A 165 5.76 19.70 15.17
CA GLN A 165 4.79 18.63 15.16
C GLN A 165 5.09 17.68 16.31
N LYS A 166 4.04 17.28 17.03
CA LYS A 166 4.16 16.32 18.14
C LYS A 166 4.07 14.88 17.67
N GLU A 167 3.42 14.67 16.52
CA GLU A 167 3.13 13.34 15.99
C GLU A 167 3.33 13.31 14.48
N TYR A 168 3.83 12.17 14.01
CA TYR A 168 3.81 11.79 12.60
C TYR A 168 2.60 10.90 12.36
N LYS A 169 1.78 11.26 11.37
CA LYS A 169 0.57 10.54 11.02
C LYS A 169 0.71 9.86 9.68
N LEU A 170 0.32 8.58 9.63
CA LEU A 170 0.30 7.75 8.43
C LEU A 170 -1.07 7.10 8.29
N LEU A 171 -1.73 7.30 7.15
CA LEU A 171 -2.91 6.53 6.77
C LEU A 171 -2.50 5.41 5.82
N ILE A 172 -2.74 4.16 6.23
CA ILE A 172 -2.63 2.99 5.37
C ILE A 172 -4.04 2.60 4.93
N GLN A 173 -4.35 2.86 3.65
CA GLN A 173 -5.65 2.55 3.11
C GLN A 173 -5.66 1.16 2.47
N LYS A 174 -6.59 0.32 2.89
CA LYS A 174 -6.74 -1.05 2.43
C LYS A 174 -7.32 -1.13 1.02
N GLN A 175 -6.76 -2.02 0.21
CA GLN A 175 -7.38 -2.47 -1.04
C GLN A 175 -8.66 -3.27 -0.79
N ALA A 176 -9.73 -2.88 -1.50
CA ALA A 176 -10.99 -3.61 -1.49
C ALA A 176 -10.81 -5.05 -2.03
N GLY A 177 -11.52 -6.00 -1.43
CA GLY A 177 -11.46 -7.43 -1.79
C GLY A 177 -10.25 -8.21 -1.26
N LEU A 178 -9.16 -7.55 -0.88
CA LEU A 178 -7.96 -8.23 -0.37
C LEU A 178 -8.15 -8.71 1.08
N ILE A 179 -7.67 -9.91 1.41
CA ILE A 179 -7.83 -10.49 2.76
C ILE A 179 -6.60 -10.15 3.61
N GLY A 180 -6.73 -9.11 4.44
CA GLY A 180 -5.80 -8.73 5.52
C GLY A 180 -4.32 -9.01 5.25
N PRO A 181 -3.68 -8.28 4.31
CA PRO A 181 -2.23 -8.39 4.11
C PRO A 181 -1.45 -7.93 5.34
N GLU A 182 -0.25 -8.46 5.53
CA GLU A 182 0.62 -8.07 6.65
C GLU A 182 1.37 -6.78 6.33
N TYR A 183 1.41 -5.88 7.31
CA TYR A 183 2.15 -4.62 7.24
C TYR A 183 3.06 -4.49 8.46
N ASN A 184 4.33 -4.17 8.21
CA ASN A 184 5.29 -3.79 9.23
C ASN A 184 5.72 -2.35 8.98
N ILE A 185 5.46 -1.48 9.95
CA ILE A 185 5.73 -0.05 9.86
C ILE A 185 6.82 0.29 10.86
N ASP A 186 7.97 0.71 10.36
CA ASP A 186 9.09 1.21 11.15
C ASP A 186 9.18 2.73 10.98
N PHE A 187 8.86 3.48 12.03
CA PHE A 187 9.09 4.92 12.08
C PHE A 187 10.23 5.22 13.05
N ASN A 188 11.41 5.57 12.52
CA ASN A 188 12.61 5.87 13.31
C ASN A 188 12.92 4.82 14.41
N GLY A 189 12.69 3.53 14.15
CA GLY A 189 12.92 2.42 15.07
C GLY A 189 11.70 2.03 15.92
N GLU A 190 10.61 2.81 15.95
CA GLU A 190 9.34 2.38 16.52
C GLU A 190 8.61 1.48 15.51
N ILE A 191 8.54 0.18 15.79
CA ILE A 191 7.93 -0.82 14.91
C ILE A 191 6.49 -1.12 15.32
N ARG A 192 5.58 -1.09 14.35
CA ARG A 192 4.19 -1.57 14.47
C ARG A 192 3.89 -2.60 13.40
N ASN A 193 3.46 -3.77 13.83
CA ASN A 193 3.01 -4.84 12.93
C ASN A 193 1.49 -4.91 12.99
N LEU A 194 0.85 -5.01 11.84
CA LEU A 194 -0.60 -5.14 11.75
C LEU A 194 -1.01 -6.01 10.57
N LYS A 195 -2.20 -6.58 10.69
CA LYS A 195 -2.93 -7.18 9.57
C LYS A 195 -3.94 -6.15 9.08
N LEU A 196 -3.85 -5.73 7.83
CA LEU A 196 -4.66 -4.62 7.31
C LEU A 196 -6.06 -5.11 6.90
N GLU A 197 -6.94 -5.36 7.88
CA GLU A 197 -8.33 -5.79 7.66
C GLU A 197 -9.27 -4.61 7.34
N THR A 198 -8.96 -3.43 7.86
CA THR A 198 -9.60 -2.15 7.55
C THR A 198 -8.55 -1.08 7.30
N ASP A 199 -8.94 0.12 6.86
CA ASP A 199 -8.01 1.26 6.81
C ASP A 199 -7.48 1.55 8.21
N GLN A 200 -6.20 1.92 8.32
CA GLN A 200 -5.54 2.16 9.60
C GLN A 200 -4.82 3.51 9.60
N GLU A 201 -5.19 4.38 10.54
CA GLU A 201 -4.44 5.59 10.85
C GLU A 201 -3.47 5.29 12.00
N LEU A 202 -2.18 5.43 11.73
CA LEU A 202 -1.12 5.28 12.71
C LEU A 202 -0.58 6.67 13.09
N SER A 203 -0.29 6.86 14.37
CA SER A 203 0.33 8.08 14.91
C SER A 203 1.55 7.70 15.74
N PHE A 204 2.70 8.28 15.39
CA PHE A 204 3.98 8.05 16.05
C PHE A 204 4.43 9.33 16.74
N LYS A 205 4.90 9.24 17.98
CA LYS A 205 5.37 10.43 18.70
C LYS A 205 6.70 10.89 18.13
N ILE A 206 6.84 12.20 17.97
CA ILE A 206 8.09 12.82 17.55
C ILE A 206 8.84 13.20 18.81
N THR A 207 9.90 12.46 19.11
CA THR A 207 10.81 12.81 20.20
C THR A 207 11.68 13.99 19.75
N PRO A 208 11.88 15.03 20.59
CA PRO A 208 12.74 16.17 20.29
C PRO A 208 14.18 15.79 19.95
#